data_AF-A0A496WE47-F1
#
_entry.id   AF-A0A496WE47-F1
#
_cell.length_a   1.000
_cell.length_b   1.000
_cell.length_c   1.000
_cell.angle_alpha   90.00
_cell.angle_beta   90.00
_cell.angle_gamma   90.00
#
_symmetry.space_group_name_H-M   'P 1'
#
loop_
_entity.id
_entity.type
_entity.pdbx_description
1 polymer ?
#
loop_
_entity_poly.entity_id
_entity_poly.type
_entity_poly.pdbx_seq_one_letter_code
_entity_poly.pdbx_strand_id
1 'polypeptide(L)'
;LGFDYSPDTGIDIGTILSSRPDFWPAGQRYDTPGIKHAAPSQLRGLVDCLNDHGFSDIQIRGILGENFRRVAAIAWAPVAA
;
A
#
# COMPACT_ATOMS: atom_id res chain seq x y z
N LEU A 1 -8.13 4.86 3.21
CA LEU A 1 -7.48 3.75 2.49
C LEU A 1 -5.99 3.86 2.73
N GLY A 2 -5.32 2.77 3.09
CA GLY A 2 -3.86 2.77 3.34
C GLY A 2 -3.01 2.66 2.07
N PHE A 3 -3.59 2.89 0.90
CA PHE A 3 -2.90 2.83 -0.39
C PHE A 3 -2.48 4.23 -0.82
N ASP A 4 -1.29 4.33 -1.39
CA ASP A 4 -0.82 5.55 -2.03
C ASP A 4 -1.65 5.84 -3.28
N TYR A 5 -2.01 7.11 -3.45
CA TYR A 5 -2.74 7.58 -4.61
C TYR A 5 -1.76 7.99 -5.71
N SER A 6 -1.95 7.46 -6.91
CA SER A 6 -1.24 7.89 -8.12
C SER A 6 -2.24 8.46 -9.14
N PRO A 7 -2.08 9.72 -9.57
CA PRO A 7 -2.95 10.32 -10.58
C PRO A 7 -2.67 9.82 -12.00
N ASP A 8 -1.49 9.28 -12.26
CA ASP A 8 -1.09 8.71 -13.55
C ASP A 8 -0.71 7.23 -13.39
N THR A 9 -1.58 6.36 -13.90
CA THR A 9 -1.39 4.91 -13.82
C THR A 9 -0.57 4.34 -14.99
N GLY A 10 -0.22 5.16 -15.99
CA GLY A 10 0.60 4.77 -17.13
C GLY A 10 2.09 4.68 -16.80
N ILE A 11 2.48 5.16 -15.63
CA ILE A 11 3.87 5.15 -15.19
C ILE A 11 4.30 3.74 -14.79
N ASP A 12 5.47 3.32 -15.28
CA ASP A 12 6.13 2.10 -14.83
C ASP A 12 6.77 2.30 -13.45
N ILE A 13 6.09 1.78 -12.43
CA ILE A 13 6.55 1.81 -11.04
C ILE A 13 7.89 1.10 -10.88
N GLY A 14 8.14 -0.01 -11.58
CA GLY A 14 9.41 -0.73 -11.49
C GLY A 14 10.60 0.14 -11.91
N THR A 15 10.42 0.86 -13.02
CA THR A 15 11.42 1.83 -13.49
C THR A 15 11.67 2.94 -12.47
N ILE A 16 10.62 3.53 -11.87
CA ILE A 16 10.79 4.54 -10.81
C ILE A 16 11.58 3.98 -9.63
N LEU A 17 11.16 2.84 -9.08
CA LEU A 17 11.78 2.26 -7.89
C LEU A 17 13.27 1.96 -8.13
N SER A 18 13.60 1.40 -9.30
CA SER A 18 14.99 1.11 -9.68
C SER A 18 15.86 2.35 -9.91
N SER A 19 15.26 3.51 -10.24
CA SER A 19 16.01 4.73 -10.57
C SER A 19 16.59 5.45 -9.34
N ARG A 20 16.13 5.10 -8.14
CA ARG A 20 16.50 5.75 -6.87
C ARG A 20 16.80 4.71 -5.78
N PRO A 21 17.85 3.88 -5.96
CA PRO A 21 18.19 2.82 -5.01
C PRO A 21 18.64 3.36 -3.63
N ASP A 22 18.99 4.64 -3.54
CA ASP A 22 19.25 5.35 -2.29
C ASP A 22 17.98 5.55 -1.45
N PHE A 23 16.81 5.57 -2.08
CA PHE A 23 15.52 5.71 -1.43
C PHE A 23 14.73 4.39 -1.38
N TRP A 24 14.75 3.60 -2.46
CA TRP A 24 14.13 2.27 -2.56
C TRP A 24 15.20 1.17 -2.76
N PRO A 25 15.83 0.70 -1.67
CA PRO A 25 16.94 -0.24 -1.77
C PRO A 25 16.48 -1.65 -2.20
N ALA A 26 17.34 -2.33 -2.96
CA ALA A 26 17.14 -3.73 -3.35
C ALA A 26 17.09 -4.66 -2.12
N GLY A 27 16.39 -5.80 -2.25
CA GLY A 27 16.23 -6.78 -1.17
C GLY A 27 15.17 -6.44 -0.13
N GLN A 28 14.55 -5.25 -0.21
CA GLN A 28 13.38 -4.86 0.59
C GLN A 28 12.06 -5.02 -0.17
N ARG A 29 12.04 -5.86 -1.22
CA ARG A 29 10.88 -6.14 -2.07
C ARG A 29 10.46 -4.99 -2.99
N TYR A 30 11.20 -3.88 -3.04
CA TYR A 30 11.01 -2.86 -4.09
C TYR A 30 11.43 -3.36 -5.48
N ASP A 31 12.22 -4.42 -5.53
CA ASP A 31 12.61 -5.19 -6.71
C ASP A 31 11.60 -6.28 -7.09
N THR A 32 10.42 -6.34 -6.43
CA THR A 32 9.37 -7.31 -6.78
C THR A 32 8.94 -7.13 -8.24
N PRO A 33 9.02 -8.17 -9.09
CA PRO A 33 8.57 -8.07 -10.46
C PRO A 33 7.06 -7.80 -10.56
N GLY A 34 6.66 -6.92 -11.47
CA GLY A 34 5.24 -6.71 -11.79
C GLY A 34 4.46 -5.92 -10.75
N ILE A 35 5.10 -5.01 -10.01
CA ILE A 35 4.40 -4.01 -9.19
C ILE A 35 3.53 -3.14 -10.12
N LYS A 36 2.25 -3.00 -9.77
CA LYS A 36 1.26 -2.28 -10.59
C LYS A 36 0.33 -1.44 -9.71
N HIS A 37 -0.29 -0.46 -10.35
CA HIS A 37 -1.43 0.26 -9.80
C HIS A 37 -2.68 -0.61 -9.76
N ALA A 38 -3.60 -0.28 -8.86
CA ALA A 38 -4.93 -0.85 -8.82
C ALA A 38 -5.99 0.26 -8.88
N ALA A 39 -6.96 0.11 -9.77
CA ALA A 39 -8.12 1.00 -9.84
C ALA A 39 -9.10 0.70 -8.69
N PRO A 40 -9.95 1.66 -8.28
CA PRO A 40 -10.96 1.45 -7.23
C PRO A 40 -11.88 0.25 -7.50
N SER A 41 -12.21 -0.01 -8.78
CA SER A 41 -13.02 -1.16 -9.19
C SER A 41 -12.36 -2.52 -8.90
N GLN A 42 -11.03 -2.55 -8.74
CA GLN A 42 -10.26 -3.77 -8.47
C GLN A 42 -10.16 -4.10 -6.98
N LEU A 43 -10.62 -3.21 -6.08
CA LEU A 43 -10.52 -3.42 -4.63
C LEU A 43 -11.17 -4.73 -4.16
N ARG A 44 -12.30 -5.12 -4.76
CA ARG A 44 -12.95 -6.40 -4.43
C ARG A 44 -12.03 -7.59 -4.74
N GLY A 45 -11.45 -7.61 -5.94
CA GLY A 45 -10.53 -8.69 -6.34
C GLY A 45 -9.26 -8.73 -5.49
N LEU A 46 -8.78 -7.58 -5.01
CA LEU A 46 -7.66 -7.54 -4.06
C LEU A 46 -8.04 -8.15 -2.70
N VAL A 47 -9.26 -7.89 -2.21
CA VAL A 47 -9.77 -8.52 -0.99
C VAL A 47 -9.90 -10.03 -1.14
N ASP A 48 -10.48 -10.48 -2.25
CA ASP A 48 -10.61 -11.90 -2.56
C ASP A 48 -9.24 -12.57 -2.60
N CYS A 49 -8.25 -11.94 -3.27
CA CYS A 49 -6.87 -12.43 -3.30
C CYS A 49 -6.24 -12.52 -1.90
N LEU A 50 -6.40 -11.49 -1.05
CA LEU A 50 -5.88 -11.54 0.32
C LEU A 50 -6.51 -12.68 1.13
N ASN A 51 -7.82 -12.87 0.99
CA ASN A 51 -8.53 -13.97 1.65
C ASN A 51 -8.02 -15.34 1.16
N ASP A 52 -7.85 -15.51 -0.15
CA ASP A 52 -7.31 -16.75 -0.75
C ASP A 52 -5.87 -17.06 -0.28
N HIS A 53 -5.11 -16.03 0.09
CA HIS A 53 -3.77 -16.16 0.68
C HIS A 53 -3.78 -16.35 2.21
N GLY A 54 -4.96 -16.55 2.81
CA GLY A 54 -5.11 -16.89 4.23
C GLY A 54 -5.11 -15.70 5.18
N PHE A 55 -5.29 -14.47 4.68
CA PHE A 55 -5.44 -13.30 5.55
C PHE A 55 -6.83 -13.32 6.20
N SER A 56 -6.88 -13.12 7.52
CA SER A 56 -8.13 -12.94 8.25
C SER A 56 -8.80 -11.60 7.94
N ASP A 57 -10.11 -11.50 8.16
CA ASP A 57 -10.88 -10.26 7.98
C ASP A 57 -10.26 -9.06 8.74
N ILE A 58 -9.80 -9.30 9.98
CA ILE A 58 -9.12 -8.26 10.78
C ILE A 58 -7.86 -7.75 10.08
N GLN A 59 -7.06 -8.64 9.51
CA GLN A 59 -5.85 -8.25 8.77
C GLN A 59 -6.19 -7.50 7.48
N ILE A 60 -7.20 -7.97 6.73
CA ILE A 60 -7.65 -7.33 5.49
C ILE A 60 -8.14 -5.92 5.78
N ARG A 61 -9.02 -5.72 6.77
CA ARG A 61 -9.48 -4.39 7.18
C ARG A 61 -8.32 -3.50 7.63
N GLY A 62 -7.37 -4.07 8.36
CA GLY A 62 -6.10 -3.44 8.71
C GLY A 62 -5.40 -2.85 7.48
N ILE A 63 -5.18 -3.66 6.44
CA ILE A 63 -4.55 -3.29 5.17
C ILE A 63 -5.38 -2.23 4.42
N LEU A 64 -6.70 -2.41 4.34
CA LEU A 64 -7.60 -1.48 3.64
C LEU A 64 -7.67 -0.10 4.29
N GLY A 65 -7.20 0.05 5.53
CA GLY A 65 -6.91 1.38 6.09
C GLY A 65 -7.13 1.52 7.58
N GLU A 66 -7.59 0.50 8.30
CA GLU A 66 -7.73 0.62 9.75
C GLU A 66 -6.38 0.81 10.45
N ASN A 67 -5.32 0.21 9.92
CA ASN A 67 -3.96 0.44 10.40
C ASN A 67 -3.56 1.91 10.21
N PHE A 68 -3.79 2.46 9.02
CA PHE A 68 -3.51 3.87 8.73
C PHE A 68 -4.31 4.80 9.65
N ARG A 69 -5.63 4.56 9.76
CA ARG A 69 -6.52 5.33 10.63
C ARG A 69 -6.05 5.35 12.08
N ARG A 70 -5.63 4.20 12.62
CA ARG A 70 -5.10 4.08 13.98
C ARG A 70 -3.83 4.92 14.17
N VAL A 71 -2.89 4.83 13.24
CA VAL A 71 -1.63 5.60 13.31
C VAL A 71 -1.88 7.09 13.16
N ALA A 72 -2.70 7.49 12.20
CA ALA A 72 -3.09 8.87 11.96
C ALA A 72 -3.74 9.52 13.19
N ALA A 73 -4.63 8.79 13.89
CA ALA A 73 -5.25 9.29 15.11
C ALA A 73 -4.24 9.60 16.22
N ILE A 74 -3.12 8.87 16.29
CA ILE A 74 -2.06 9.10 17.28
C ILE A 74 -1.14 10.23 16.80
N ALA A 75 -0.70 10.19 15.54
CA ALA A 75 0.26 11.13 14.97
C ALA A 75 -0.30 12.55 14.83
N TRP A 76 -1.61 12.68 14.62
CA TRP A 76 -2.31 13.96 14.49
C TRP A 76 -3.02 14.40 15.77
N ALA A 77 -2.85 13.64 16.87
CA ALA A 77 -3.33 14.10 18.15
C ALA A 77 -2.69 15.45 18.49
N PRO A 78 -3.46 16.43 18.99
CA PRO A 78 -2.89 17.68 19.47
C PRO A 78 -1.84 17.38 20.53
N VAL A 79 -0.67 18.03 20.45
CA VAL A 79 0.29 18.00 21.56
C VAL A 79 -0.36 18.76 22.72
N ALA A 80 -0.50 18.12 23.88
CA ALA A 80 -0.98 18.79 25.09
C ALA A 80 -0.05 19.98 25.39
N ALA A 81 -0.65 21.16 25.58
CA ALA A 81 0.04 22.39 25.94
C ALA A 81 0.63 22.33 27.35
#